data_AF-A0AAE6RDW7-F1
#
_entry.id   AF-A0AAE6RDW7-F1
#
_cell.length_a   1.000
_cell.length_b   1.000
_cell.length_c   1.000
_cell.angle_alpha   90.00
_cell.angle_beta   90.00
_cell.angle_gamma   90.00
#
_symmetry.space_group_name_H-M   'P 1'
#
loop_
_entity.id
_entity.type
_entity.pdbx_description
1 polymer ?
#
loop_
_entity_poly.entity_id
_entity_poly.type
_entity_poly.pdbx_seq_one_letter_code
_entity_poly.pdbx_strand_id
1 'polypeptide(L)'
;MRMPLFALLSALLCLHAAPGPALAQDVPAPDPAPQADTVTAKDPVFTQEQLDQMLAPVALYPDALLAQVLMAATYPGQVSEAVTWSKANPKASGDDAVKQVAKQPWDPSVQALVAFPQLLATLGQDPVWVQRLGDAFLAQPDDVMGAVQRLRHQAQAAGNLQSNQYQNVTVQAAPSTQAASSAPSTIVIQPGRPAGGVRAQLQPDHGVWHLGLSGLAAGVLPATADVLPRLRIGGRPGLRDRRGNRGFALG
;
A
#
# COMPACT_ATOMS: atom_id res chain seq x y z
N MET A 1 58.93 -10.81 -87.89
CA MET A 1 58.88 -9.58 -87.07
C MET A 1 58.05 -8.53 -87.78
N ARG A 2 56.89 -8.16 -87.22
CA ARG A 2 56.25 -6.83 -87.36
C ARG A 2 54.99 -6.79 -86.49
N MET A 3 54.98 -5.83 -85.55
CA MET A 3 53.96 -5.55 -84.54
C MET A 3 52.83 -4.64 -85.10
N PRO A 4 52.04 -3.89 -84.28
CA PRO A 4 50.60 -4.06 -84.05
C PRO A 4 49.80 -2.82 -84.51
N LEU A 5 48.47 -2.75 -84.32
CA LEU A 5 47.73 -1.48 -84.09
C LEU A 5 46.20 -1.69 -83.88
N PHE A 6 45.66 -1.05 -82.82
CA PHE A 6 44.26 -0.61 -82.59
C PHE A 6 43.15 -1.69 -82.50
N ALA A 7 42.07 -1.55 -81.73
CA ALA A 7 41.60 -0.65 -80.69
C ALA A 7 40.33 -1.28 -80.09
N LEU A 8 40.11 -1.07 -78.78
CA LEU A 8 38.85 -0.80 -78.07
C LEU A 8 37.54 -1.56 -78.40
N LEU A 9 36.77 -1.77 -77.31
CA LEU A 9 35.34 -1.44 -77.13
C LEU A 9 34.43 -2.62 -76.67
N SER A 10 33.73 -2.35 -75.57
CA SER A 10 32.41 -2.87 -75.14
C SER A 10 32.28 -4.37 -74.85
N ALA A 11 32.12 -4.79 -73.58
CA ALA A 11 31.00 -4.57 -72.66
C ALA A 11 29.67 -5.21 -73.11
N LEU A 12 29.08 -5.90 -72.14
CA LEU A 12 27.67 -6.29 -71.98
C LEU A 12 27.22 -7.69 -72.42
N LEU A 13 27.05 -8.52 -71.38
CA LEU A 13 25.87 -9.33 -71.07
C LEU A 13 25.50 -10.49 -72.02
N CYS A 14 26.03 -11.66 -71.70
CA CYS A 14 25.32 -12.91 -71.89
C CYS A 14 24.56 -13.22 -70.59
N LEU A 15 23.21 -13.16 -70.59
CA LEU A 15 22.41 -13.75 -69.52
C LEU A 15 21.55 -14.87 -70.08
N HIS A 16 21.98 -16.09 -69.78
CA HIS A 16 21.30 -17.35 -70.09
C HIS A 16 20.53 -17.85 -68.85
N ALA A 17 19.28 -18.24 -69.10
CA ALA A 17 18.64 -19.50 -68.70
C ALA A 17 18.49 -19.90 -67.20
N ALA A 18 17.23 -19.80 -66.72
CA ALA A 18 16.40 -20.88 -66.13
C ALA A 18 16.81 -21.50 -64.73
N PRO A 19 16.03 -22.43 -64.10
CA PRO A 19 15.11 -22.11 -62.98
C PRO A 19 15.21 -23.00 -61.70
N GLY A 20 14.96 -22.40 -60.52
CA GLY A 20 14.47 -23.00 -59.23
C GLY A 20 15.38 -23.96 -58.44
N PRO A 21 15.04 -24.38 -57.19
CA PRO A 21 14.23 -23.81 -56.10
C PRO A 21 15.03 -23.72 -54.75
N ALA A 22 14.35 -23.43 -53.64
CA ALA A 22 14.75 -23.56 -52.21
C ALA A 22 14.92 -22.24 -51.45
N LEU A 23 13.86 -21.88 -50.72
CA LEU A 23 13.94 -20.94 -49.61
C LEU A 23 14.53 -21.68 -48.40
N ALA A 24 15.81 -21.45 -48.12
CA ALA A 24 16.38 -21.71 -46.80
C ALA A 24 15.90 -20.62 -45.86
N GLN A 25 15.03 -20.96 -44.90
CA GLN A 25 14.72 -20.09 -43.77
C GLN A 25 15.83 -20.28 -42.73
N ASP A 26 16.60 -19.22 -42.53
CA ASP A 26 17.57 -19.08 -41.45
C ASP A 26 16.79 -19.04 -40.13
N VAL A 27 16.79 -20.16 -39.39
CA VAL A 27 16.25 -20.22 -38.02
C VAL A 27 17.32 -19.67 -37.08
N PRO A 28 17.04 -18.58 -36.33
CA PRO A 28 17.97 -18.10 -35.32
C PRO A 28 18.19 -19.19 -34.27
N ALA A 29 19.45 -19.42 -33.90
CA ALA A 29 19.79 -20.28 -32.77
C ALA A 29 19.11 -19.75 -31.50
N PRO A 30 18.58 -20.63 -30.62
CA PRO A 30 18.02 -20.20 -29.35
C PRO A 30 19.12 -19.56 -28.50
N ASP A 31 18.85 -18.35 -28.01
CA ASP A 31 19.68 -17.67 -27.02
C ASP A 31 19.92 -18.60 -25.80
N PRO A 32 21.10 -18.54 -25.15
CA PRO A 32 21.33 -19.23 -23.90
C PRO A 32 20.27 -18.79 -22.88
N ALA A 33 19.56 -19.76 -22.30
CA ALA A 33 18.63 -19.49 -21.22
C ALA A 33 19.35 -18.71 -20.10
N PRO A 34 18.70 -17.69 -19.49
CA PRO A 34 19.24 -17.01 -18.32
C PRO A 34 19.63 -18.06 -17.29
N GLN A 35 20.91 -18.11 -16.95
CA GLN A 35 21.40 -18.93 -15.86
C GLN A 35 20.65 -18.44 -14.62
N ALA A 36 19.83 -19.30 -14.03
CA ALA A 36 19.19 -19.02 -12.76
C ALA A 36 20.31 -18.78 -11.74
N ASP A 37 20.49 -17.53 -11.34
CA ASP A 37 21.34 -17.18 -10.22
C ASP A 37 20.87 -17.99 -9.02
N THR A 38 21.65 -19.00 -8.65
CA THR A 38 21.48 -19.70 -7.39
C THR A 38 21.78 -18.70 -6.28
N VAL A 39 20.76 -18.00 -5.81
CA VAL A 39 20.84 -17.19 -4.60
C VAL A 39 21.22 -18.15 -3.48
N THR A 40 22.44 -18.03 -2.97
CA THR A 40 22.89 -18.73 -1.78
C THR A 40 21.91 -18.39 -0.65
N ALA A 41 21.04 -19.34 -0.29
CA ALA A 41 20.08 -19.17 0.79
C ALA A 41 20.87 -18.91 2.08
N LYS A 42 20.79 -17.68 2.58
CA LYS A 42 21.34 -17.31 3.88
C LYS A 42 20.48 -18.02 4.93
N ASP A 43 21.11 -18.69 5.91
CA ASP A 43 20.37 -19.34 6.98
C ASP A 43 19.41 -18.33 7.65
N PRO A 44 18.14 -18.71 7.89
CA PRO A 44 17.16 -17.79 8.47
C PRO A 44 17.59 -17.41 9.89
N VAL A 45 17.48 -16.12 10.21
CA VAL A 45 17.87 -15.57 11.53
C VAL A 45 16.89 -16.01 12.62
N PHE A 46 15.63 -16.14 12.26
CA PHE A 46 14.53 -16.61 13.11
C PHE A 46 13.96 -17.90 12.54
N THR A 47 13.69 -18.88 13.41
CA THR A 47 13.02 -20.11 13.00
C THR A 47 11.54 -19.85 12.70
N GLN A 48 10.92 -20.78 11.99
CA GLN A 48 9.50 -20.70 11.64
C GLN A 48 8.60 -20.59 12.88
N GLU A 49 8.88 -21.38 13.91
CA GLU A 49 8.13 -21.39 15.17
C GLU A 49 8.33 -20.10 15.97
N GLN A 50 9.54 -19.52 15.92
CA GLN A 50 9.81 -18.24 16.56
C GLN A 50 9.03 -17.10 15.90
N LEU A 51 8.95 -17.10 14.56
CA LEU A 51 8.13 -16.15 13.83
C LEU A 51 6.64 -16.35 14.15
N ASP A 52 6.15 -17.59 14.15
CA ASP A 52 4.76 -17.89 14.46
C ASP A 52 4.38 -17.40 15.86
N GLN A 53 5.22 -17.63 16.87
CA GLN A 53 5.00 -17.14 18.24
C GLN A 53 5.04 -15.62 18.34
N MET A 54 6.00 -14.99 17.65
CA MET A 54 6.17 -13.54 17.68
C MET A 54 5.03 -12.80 16.98
N LEU A 55 4.50 -13.37 15.89
CA LEU A 55 3.45 -12.76 15.07
C LEU A 55 2.03 -13.12 15.52
N ALA A 56 1.84 -14.16 16.32
CA ALA A 56 0.55 -14.56 16.89
C ALA A 56 -0.33 -13.40 17.38
N PRO A 57 0.16 -12.42 18.18
CA PRO A 57 -0.69 -11.33 18.68
C PRO A 57 -1.18 -10.35 17.60
N VAL A 58 -0.51 -10.29 16.45
CA VAL A 58 -0.81 -9.30 15.39
C VAL A 58 -1.27 -9.94 14.08
N ALA A 59 -1.14 -11.26 13.90
CA ALA A 59 -1.45 -11.95 12.66
C ALA A 59 -2.91 -11.81 12.21
N LEU A 60 -3.83 -11.60 13.16
CA LEU A 60 -5.26 -11.43 12.88
C LEU A 60 -5.68 -9.96 12.71
N TYR A 61 -4.74 -9.01 12.76
CA TYR A 61 -5.04 -7.62 12.42
C TYR A 61 -5.40 -7.49 10.94
N PRO A 62 -6.24 -6.50 10.58
CA PRO A 62 -6.47 -6.15 9.18
C PRO A 62 -5.16 -5.85 8.45
N ASP A 63 -5.07 -6.22 7.18
CA ASP A 63 -3.81 -6.22 6.42
C ASP A 63 -3.16 -4.84 6.37
N ALA A 64 -3.97 -3.78 6.22
CA ALA A 64 -3.47 -2.41 6.23
C ALA A 64 -2.85 -2.01 7.58
N LEU A 65 -3.47 -2.42 8.70
CA LEU A 65 -2.95 -2.15 10.03
C LEU A 65 -1.69 -2.99 10.31
N LEU A 66 -1.70 -4.27 9.91
CA LEU A 66 -0.56 -5.15 10.05
C LEU A 66 0.66 -4.61 9.29
N ALA A 67 0.47 -4.19 8.03
CA ALA A 67 1.54 -3.56 7.24
C ALA A 67 2.09 -2.31 7.94
N GLN A 68 1.22 -1.48 8.52
CA GLN A 68 1.64 -0.31 9.28
C GLN A 68 2.49 -0.67 10.50
N VAL A 69 2.10 -1.72 11.24
CA VAL A 69 2.83 -2.20 12.42
C VAL A 69 4.19 -2.77 12.04
N LEU A 70 4.26 -3.59 10.98
CA LEU A 70 5.53 -4.18 10.51
C LEU A 70 6.51 -3.10 10.03
N MET A 71 6.02 -2.11 9.27
CA MET A 71 6.84 -0.97 8.83
C MET A 71 7.31 -0.13 10.02
N ALA A 72 6.41 0.22 10.93
CA ALA A 72 6.73 1.02 12.11
C ALA A 72 7.73 0.32 13.05
N ALA A 73 7.67 -1.02 13.14
CA ALA A 73 8.59 -1.81 13.96
C ALA A 73 10.06 -1.68 13.51
N THR A 74 10.32 -1.30 12.26
CA THR A 74 11.68 -0.99 11.77
C THR A 74 12.23 0.34 12.32
N TYR A 75 11.40 1.13 13.01
CA TYR A 75 11.75 2.39 13.67
C TYR A 75 11.42 2.35 15.18
N PRO A 76 12.00 1.42 15.97
CA PRO A 76 11.60 1.19 17.37
C PRO A 76 11.77 2.43 18.27
N GLY A 77 12.78 3.27 17.99
CA GLY A 77 12.96 4.55 18.68
C GLY A 77 11.78 5.50 18.47
N GLN A 78 11.32 5.65 17.22
CA GLN A 78 10.17 6.50 16.92
C GLN A 78 8.87 5.92 17.49
N VAL A 79 8.71 4.60 17.50
CA VAL A 79 7.57 3.94 18.18
C VAL A 79 7.57 4.30 19.66
N SER A 80 8.71 4.28 20.35
CA SER A 80 8.81 4.67 21.77
C SER A 80 8.43 6.13 22.03
N GLU A 81 8.79 7.03 21.11
CA GLU A 81 8.38 8.44 21.15
C GLU A 81 6.89 8.60 20.92
N ALA A 82 6.32 7.89 19.94
CA ALA A 82 4.89 7.87 19.66
C ALA A 82 4.06 7.32 20.84
N VAL A 83 4.56 6.28 21.53
CA VAL A 83 3.96 5.76 22.77
C VAL A 83 3.94 6.84 23.85
N THR A 84 5.06 7.53 24.03
CA THR A 84 5.16 8.61 25.03
C THR A 84 4.20 9.75 24.71
N TRP A 85 4.15 10.15 23.44
CA TRP A 85 3.22 11.15 22.95
C TRP A 85 1.76 10.73 23.18
N SER A 86 1.41 9.48 22.87
CA SER A 86 0.04 8.97 23.03
C SER A 86 -0.40 8.97 24.51
N LYS A 87 0.49 8.61 25.43
CA LYS A 87 0.24 8.69 26.88
C LYS A 87 0.02 10.13 27.36
N ALA A 88 0.74 11.09 26.79
CA ALA A 88 0.58 12.52 27.10
C ALA A 88 -0.70 13.12 26.47
N ASN A 89 -1.24 12.49 25.43
CA ASN A 89 -2.41 12.95 24.68
C ASN A 89 -3.55 11.90 24.71
N PRO A 90 -4.10 11.55 25.89
CA PRO A 90 -5.05 10.43 26.04
C PRO A 90 -6.40 10.64 25.33
N LYS A 91 -6.69 11.87 24.89
CA LYS A 91 -7.90 12.23 24.12
C LYS A 91 -7.66 12.24 22.61
N ALA A 92 -6.41 12.19 22.15
CA ALA A 92 -6.08 12.20 20.73
C ALA A 92 -6.22 10.78 20.17
N SER A 93 -6.98 10.65 19.08
CA SER A 93 -7.15 9.40 18.34
C SER A 93 -7.56 9.69 16.90
N GLY A 94 -7.57 8.65 16.05
CA GLY A 94 -7.96 8.77 14.65
C GLY A 94 -7.14 9.81 13.88
N ASP A 95 -7.75 10.40 12.85
CA ASP A 95 -7.10 11.39 11.98
C ASP A 95 -6.65 12.66 12.72
N ASP A 96 -7.31 13.00 13.83
CA ASP A 96 -6.92 14.16 14.64
C ASP A 96 -5.54 13.95 15.28
N ALA A 97 -5.30 12.77 15.85
CA ALA A 97 -3.99 12.43 16.39
C ALA A 97 -2.89 12.47 15.33
N VAL A 98 -3.16 11.91 14.14
CA VAL A 98 -2.20 11.90 13.02
C VAL A 98 -1.84 13.33 12.59
N LYS A 99 -2.82 14.24 12.52
CA LYS A 99 -2.59 15.65 12.20
C LYS A 99 -1.72 16.35 13.23
N GLN A 100 -1.89 16.04 14.52
CA GLN A 100 -1.09 16.63 15.59
C GLN A 100 0.39 16.25 15.50
N VAL A 101 0.71 15.05 15.01
CA VAL A 101 2.08 14.54 14.89
C VAL A 101 2.69 14.70 13.50
N ALA A 102 1.98 15.31 12.55
CA ALA A 102 2.42 15.45 11.16
C ALA A 102 3.76 16.19 10.98
N LYS A 103 4.19 16.96 11.98
CA LYS A 103 5.48 17.68 11.99
C LYS A 103 6.60 16.92 12.71
N GLN A 104 6.30 15.79 13.34
CA GLN A 104 7.30 14.95 13.99
C GLN A 104 8.19 14.32 12.92
N PRO A 105 9.50 14.14 13.19
CA PRO A 105 10.43 13.50 12.25
C PRO A 105 10.28 11.97 12.23
N TRP A 106 9.04 11.47 12.39
CA TRP A 106 8.72 10.06 12.39
C TRP A 106 8.34 9.60 10.99
N ASP A 107 8.61 8.34 10.68
CA ASP A 107 8.15 7.68 9.48
C ASP A 107 6.60 7.74 9.39
N PRO A 108 6.01 7.89 8.20
CA PRO A 108 4.56 7.92 8.04
C PRO A 108 3.85 6.72 8.67
N SER A 109 4.50 5.55 8.73
CA SER A 109 3.93 4.40 9.40
C SER A 109 3.78 4.58 10.91
N VAL A 110 4.78 5.16 11.56
CA VAL A 110 4.74 5.48 13.00
C VAL A 110 3.72 6.60 13.26
N GLN A 111 3.66 7.61 12.39
CA GLN A 111 2.64 8.66 12.49
C GLN A 111 1.23 8.09 12.40
N ALA A 112 0.97 7.16 11.49
CA ALA A 112 -0.35 6.54 11.38
C ALA A 112 -0.75 5.74 12.63
N LEU A 113 0.20 5.15 13.36
CA LEU A 113 -0.09 4.40 14.59
C LEU A 113 -0.66 5.26 15.72
N VAL A 114 -0.44 6.58 15.71
CA VAL A 114 -1.01 7.45 16.76
C VAL A 114 -2.53 7.57 16.70
N ALA A 115 -3.13 7.18 15.57
CA ALA A 115 -4.58 7.03 15.46
C ALA A 115 -5.15 5.96 16.42
N PHE A 116 -4.30 5.02 16.88
CA PHE A 116 -4.66 3.85 17.66
C PHE A 116 -3.96 3.84 19.03
N PRO A 117 -4.39 4.68 20.00
CA PRO A 117 -3.73 4.81 21.30
C PRO A 117 -3.66 3.49 22.08
N GLN A 118 -4.68 2.62 21.96
CA GLN A 118 -4.67 1.30 22.59
C GLN A 118 -3.60 0.38 21.99
N LEU A 119 -3.37 0.44 20.68
CA LEU A 119 -2.31 -0.32 20.02
C LEU A 119 -0.94 0.18 20.49
N LEU A 120 -0.72 1.50 20.50
CA LEU A 120 0.51 2.08 21.03
C LEU A 120 0.74 1.71 22.49
N ALA A 121 -0.30 1.66 23.32
CA ALA A 121 -0.17 1.20 24.70
C ALA A 121 0.36 -0.25 24.78
N THR A 122 -0.10 -1.14 23.89
CA THR A 122 0.42 -2.51 23.77
C THR A 122 1.86 -2.55 23.27
N LEU A 123 2.19 -1.81 22.20
CA LEU A 123 3.56 -1.70 21.69
C LEU A 123 4.54 -1.17 22.75
N GLY A 124 4.07 -0.25 23.59
CA GLY A 124 4.81 0.32 24.69
C GLY A 124 4.99 -0.57 25.91
N GLN A 125 4.29 -1.71 26.00
CA GLN A 125 4.45 -2.70 27.07
C GLN A 125 5.64 -3.62 26.81
N ASP A 126 5.93 -3.91 25.54
CA ASP A 126 7.04 -4.77 25.14
C ASP A 126 7.88 -4.14 24.01
N PRO A 127 8.76 -3.18 24.34
CA PRO A 127 9.63 -2.55 23.34
C PRO A 127 10.65 -3.54 22.74
N VAL A 128 11.01 -4.60 23.47
CA VAL A 128 11.92 -5.65 22.96
C VAL A 128 11.22 -6.44 21.86
N TRP A 129 9.95 -6.79 22.04
CA TRP A 129 9.15 -7.42 21.00
C TRP A 129 9.01 -6.54 19.75
N VAL A 130 8.79 -5.23 19.89
CA VAL A 130 8.76 -4.30 18.74
C VAL A 130 10.08 -4.33 17.98
N GLN A 131 11.21 -4.27 18.68
CA GLN A 131 12.52 -4.34 18.04
C GLN A 131 12.72 -5.67 17.30
N ARG A 132 12.43 -6.82 17.95
CA ARG A 132 12.56 -8.14 17.32
C ARG A 132 11.66 -8.30 16.10
N LEU A 133 10.46 -7.73 16.13
CA LEU A 133 9.55 -7.72 15.00
C LEU A 133 10.14 -6.94 13.81
N GLY A 134 10.73 -5.77 14.08
CA GLY A 134 11.45 -4.98 13.09
C GLY A 134 12.66 -5.73 12.51
N ASP A 135 13.49 -6.32 13.38
CA ASP A 135 14.66 -7.10 12.98
C ASP A 135 14.28 -8.28 12.08
N ALA A 136 13.20 -8.99 12.42
CA ALA A 136 12.71 -10.10 11.62
C ALA A 136 12.16 -9.65 10.26
N PHE A 137 11.42 -8.54 10.21
CA PHE A 137 10.90 -8.02 8.96
C PHE A 137 12.01 -7.52 8.03
N LEU A 138 13.08 -6.94 8.59
CA LEU A 138 14.26 -6.53 7.82
C LEU A 138 15.12 -7.71 7.36
N ALA A 139 15.23 -8.77 8.16
CA ALA A 139 16.09 -9.92 7.86
C ALA A 139 15.42 -10.95 6.93
N GLN A 140 14.12 -11.21 7.12
CA GLN A 140 13.38 -12.28 6.44
C GLN A 140 11.90 -11.90 6.19
N PRO A 141 11.64 -10.88 5.34
CA PRO A 141 10.28 -10.38 5.10
C PRO A 141 9.33 -11.46 4.55
N ASP A 142 9.82 -12.35 3.69
CA ASP A 142 9.01 -13.42 3.10
C ASP A 142 8.56 -14.44 4.17
N ASP A 143 9.45 -14.84 5.08
CA ASP A 143 9.11 -15.77 6.16
C ASP A 143 8.13 -15.14 7.15
N VAL A 144 8.27 -13.84 7.44
CA VAL A 144 7.34 -13.08 8.28
C VAL A 144 5.94 -13.09 7.65
N MET A 145 5.83 -12.79 6.36
CA MET A 145 4.53 -12.81 5.68
C MET A 145 3.97 -14.24 5.56
N GLY A 146 4.84 -15.24 5.37
CA GLY A 146 4.47 -16.65 5.40
C GLY A 146 3.90 -17.09 6.76
N ALA A 147 4.51 -16.66 7.86
CA ALA A 147 4.05 -16.91 9.22
C ALA A 147 2.67 -16.29 9.48
N VAL A 148 2.46 -15.05 9.07
CA VAL A 148 1.14 -14.40 9.14
C VAL A 148 0.07 -15.24 8.43
N GLN A 149 0.35 -15.70 7.21
CA GLN A 149 -0.61 -16.50 6.44
C GLN A 149 -0.86 -17.86 7.11
N ARG A 150 0.17 -18.56 7.59
CA ARG A 150 -0.01 -19.82 8.35
C ARG A 150 -0.92 -19.62 9.56
N LEU A 151 -0.67 -18.58 10.37
CA LEU A 151 -1.47 -18.27 11.55
C LEU A 151 -2.93 -17.95 11.19
N ARG A 152 -3.17 -17.23 10.10
CA ARG A 152 -4.52 -16.94 9.61
C ARG A 152 -5.24 -18.22 9.16
N HIS A 153 -4.55 -19.11 8.46
CA HIS A 153 -5.10 -20.40 8.05
C HIS A 153 -5.45 -21.27 9.25
N GLN A 154 -4.59 -21.31 10.26
CA GLN A 154 -4.86 -21.99 11.53
C GLN A 154 -6.07 -21.38 12.26
N ALA A 155 -6.15 -20.06 12.35
CA ALA A 155 -7.27 -19.37 12.99
C ALA A 155 -8.60 -19.58 12.25
N GLN A 156 -8.58 -19.62 10.91
CA GLN A 156 -9.75 -19.94 10.10
C GLN A 156 -10.19 -21.39 10.31
N ALA A 157 -9.25 -22.35 10.29
CA ALA A 157 -9.53 -23.76 10.53
C ALA A 157 -10.09 -24.03 11.93
N ALA A 158 -9.63 -23.27 12.94
CA ALA A 158 -10.14 -23.32 14.31
C ALA A 158 -11.49 -22.60 14.49
N GLY A 159 -12.02 -21.93 13.46
CA GLY A 159 -13.27 -21.16 13.54
C GLY A 159 -13.15 -19.80 14.23
N ASN A 160 -11.94 -19.39 14.60
CA ASN A 160 -11.66 -18.13 15.28
C ASN A 160 -11.51 -16.93 14.32
N LEU A 161 -11.42 -17.19 13.01
CA LEU A 161 -11.33 -16.15 11.98
C LEU A 161 -12.53 -16.24 11.03
N GLN A 162 -13.53 -15.40 11.27
CA GLN A 162 -14.78 -15.36 10.51
C GLN A 162 -15.14 -13.92 10.13
N SER A 163 -15.81 -13.75 8.99
CA SER A 163 -16.38 -12.47 8.61
C SER A 163 -17.51 -12.08 9.56
N ASN A 164 -17.50 -10.84 10.04
CA ASN A 164 -18.54 -10.25 10.87
C ASN A 164 -18.67 -8.73 10.57
N GLN A 165 -19.44 -8.02 11.38
CA GLN A 165 -19.67 -6.57 11.20
C GLN A 165 -18.42 -5.70 11.41
N TYR A 166 -17.39 -6.22 12.09
CA TYR A 166 -16.15 -5.51 12.43
C TYR A 166 -14.96 -5.93 11.57
N GLN A 167 -15.01 -7.09 10.89
CA GLN A 167 -13.96 -7.56 9.99
C GLN A 167 -14.54 -8.39 8.84
N ASN A 168 -14.00 -8.21 7.64
CA ASN A 168 -14.28 -9.04 6.49
C ASN A 168 -13.05 -9.92 6.19
N VAL A 169 -13.28 -11.23 6.15
CA VAL A 169 -12.25 -12.25 5.89
C VAL A 169 -12.52 -12.83 4.51
N THR A 170 -11.58 -12.61 3.58
CA THR A 170 -11.66 -13.14 2.22
C THR A 170 -10.49 -14.07 1.95
N VAL A 171 -10.79 -15.26 1.44
CA VAL A 171 -9.78 -16.19 0.93
C VAL A 171 -9.61 -15.89 -0.55
N GLN A 172 -8.45 -15.35 -0.93
CA GLN A 172 -8.14 -15.06 -2.32
C GLN A 172 -7.18 -16.13 -2.85
N ALA A 173 -7.57 -16.78 -3.95
CA ALA A 173 -6.67 -17.66 -4.66
C ALA A 173 -5.57 -16.82 -5.33
N ALA A 174 -4.30 -17.25 -5.23
CA ALA A 174 -3.25 -16.67 -6.04
C ALA A 174 -3.60 -16.82 -7.54
N PRO A 175 -3.22 -15.87 -8.40
CA PRO A 175 -3.38 -16.03 -9.84
C PRO A 175 -2.69 -17.32 -10.26
N SER A 176 -3.47 -18.26 -10.80
CA SER A 176 -2.98 -19.58 -11.20
C SER A 176 -2.03 -19.43 -12.38
N THR A 177 -0.73 -19.60 -12.15
CA THR A 177 0.18 -20.03 -13.21
C THR A 177 -0.20 -21.48 -13.57
N GLN A 178 -0.35 -21.75 -14.86
CA GLN A 178 -0.77 -23.04 -15.41
C GLN A 178 0.29 -24.13 -15.16
N ALA A 179 0.46 -24.59 -13.91
CA ALA A 179 1.31 -25.75 -13.57
C ALA A 179 1.11 -26.36 -12.16
N ALA A 180 0.32 -25.75 -11.25
CA ALA A 180 0.15 -26.28 -9.89
C ALA A 180 -1.33 -26.59 -9.58
N SER A 181 -1.63 -27.87 -9.29
CA SER A 181 -2.99 -28.39 -9.00
C SER A 181 -3.59 -27.95 -7.66
N SER A 182 -3.02 -26.94 -7.01
CA SER A 182 -3.62 -26.20 -5.90
C SER A 182 -2.98 -24.82 -5.86
N ALA A 183 -3.70 -23.80 -6.31
CA ALA A 183 -3.21 -22.43 -6.18
C ALA A 183 -3.09 -22.09 -4.68
N PRO A 184 -1.94 -21.57 -4.21
CA PRO A 184 -1.84 -21.12 -2.84
C PRO A 184 -2.90 -20.05 -2.58
N SER A 185 -3.62 -20.15 -1.48
CA SER A 185 -4.64 -19.18 -1.09
C SER A 185 -4.10 -18.27 0.01
N THR A 186 -4.40 -16.98 -0.11
CA THR A 186 -4.02 -15.94 0.85
C THR A 186 -5.28 -15.47 1.57
N ILE A 187 -5.24 -15.47 2.90
CA ILE A 187 -6.31 -14.90 3.72
C ILE A 187 -6.02 -13.40 3.87
N VAL A 188 -6.98 -12.60 3.41
CA VAL A 188 -6.96 -11.13 3.51
C VAL A 188 -7.99 -10.72 4.55
N ILE A 189 -7.57 -9.92 5.53
CA ILE A 189 -8.45 -9.38 6.57
C ILE A 189 -8.63 -7.88 6.33
N GLN A 190 -9.86 -7.45 6.17
CA GLN A 190 -10.23 -6.05 5.98
C GLN A 190 -11.09 -5.56 7.15
N PRO A 191 -11.01 -4.28 7.53
CA PRO A 191 -11.95 -3.72 8.49
C PRO A 191 -13.40 -3.88 8.00
N GLY A 192 -14.32 -4.17 8.92
CA GLY A 192 -15.75 -4.24 8.63
C GLY A 192 -16.24 -2.89 8.12
N ARG A 193 -16.96 -2.90 6.98
CA ARG A 193 -17.48 -1.66 6.40
C ARG A 193 -18.69 -1.16 7.18
N PRO A 194 -18.74 0.12 7.62
CA PRO A 194 -20.02 0.76 7.82
C PRO A 194 -20.72 0.87 6.46
N ALA A 195 -22.03 0.64 6.41
CA ALA A 195 -22.83 0.77 5.20
C ALA A 195 -22.72 2.22 4.65
N GLY A 196 -21.78 2.46 3.72
CA GLY A 196 -21.50 3.78 3.14
C GLY A 196 -20.03 4.19 2.99
N GLY A 197 -19.06 3.37 3.43
CA GLY A 197 -17.63 3.72 3.34
C GLY A 197 -16.99 3.52 1.96
N VAL A 198 -16.25 4.52 1.49
CA VAL A 198 -15.44 4.53 0.24
C VAL A 198 -14.40 3.39 0.26
N ARG A 199 -14.14 2.75 -0.88
CA ARG A 199 -13.08 1.73 -1.01
C ARG A 199 -11.71 2.38 -0.88
N ALA A 200 -10.97 2.08 0.18
CA ALA A 200 -9.51 2.18 0.16
C ALA A 200 -8.98 1.00 -0.67
N GLN A 201 -8.77 1.22 -1.97
CA GLN A 201 -8.16 0.23 -2.84
C GLN A 201 -6.68 0.59 -2.97
N LEU A 202 -5.81 -0.17 -2.31
CA LEU A 202 -4.37 -0.11 -2.55
C LEU A 202 -4.13 -0.65 -3.97
N GLN A 203 -3.92 0.26 -4.92
CA GLN A 203 -3.59 -0.07 -6.30
C GLN A 203 -2.06 0.04 -6.43
N PRO A 204 -1.33 -1.03 -6.78
CA PRO A 204 0.09 -0.92 -7.04
C PRO A 204 0.28 -0.23 -8.40
N ASP A 205 0.80 1.00 -8.38
CA ASP A 205 1.28 1.68 -9.58
C ASP A 205 2.70 2.19 -9.29
N HIS A 206 3.67 1.69 -10.06
CA HIS A 206 5.07 2.15 -10.08
C HIS A 206 5.83 2.25 -8.74
N GLY A 207 5.53 1.41 -7.74
CA GLY A 207 6.35 1.29 -6.53
C GLY A 207 6.22 2.45 -5.53
N VAL A 208 5.20 3.29 -5.67
CA VAL A 208 4.91 4.40 -4.77
C VAL A 208 3.56 4.17 -4.09
N TRP A 209 3.53 4.14 -2.76
CA TRP A 209 2.29 3.97 -1.98
C TRP A 209 1.49 5.27 -1.94
N HIS A 210 0.39 5.36 -2.70
CA HIS A 210 -0.57 6.46 -2.62
C HIS A 210 -1.85 6.06 -1.88
N LEU A 211 -2.32 6.90 -0.94
CA LEU A 211 -3.68 6.81 -0.38
C LEU A 211 -4.68 7.42 -1.36
N GLY A 212 -5.25 6.61 -2.26
CA GLY A 212 -6.24 7.03 -3.25
C GLY A 212 -7.68 6.92 -2.72
N LEU A 213 -8.33 8.05 -2.45
CA LEU A 213 -9.79 8.12 -2.26
C LEU A 213 -10.47 8.21 -3.64
N SER A 214 -10.98 7.10 -4.17
CA SER A 214 -11.76 7.10 -5.43
C SER A 214 -13.23 6.78 -5.17
N GLY A 215 -14.09 7.74 -5.50
CA GLY A 215 -15.55 7.61 -5.38
C GLY A 215 -16.28 8.91 -5.74
N LEU A 216 -16.13 9.40 -6.96
CA LEU A 216 -17.07 10.38 -7.52
C LEU A 216 -18.04 9.63 -8.44
N ALA A 217 -19.27 9.48 -7.95
CA ALA A 217 -20.40 9.17 -8.80
C ALA A 217 -20.53 10.27 -9.85
N ALA A 218 -20.40 9.88 -11.12
CA ALA A 218 -20.67 10.74 -12.26
C ALA A 218 -22.16 11.12 -12.26
N GLY A 219 -22.45 12.40 -12.07
CA GLY A 219 -23.79 12.98 -12.14
C GLY A 219 -23.72 14.40 -12.69
N VAL A 220 -23.50 14.52 -14.00
CA VAL A 220 -24.04 15.52 -14.94
C VAL A 220 -24.15 16.99 -14.46
N LEU A 221 -23.29 17.85 -15.03
CA LEU A 221 -23.47 19.31 -15.17
C LEU A 221 -24.53 19.62 -16.28
N PRO A 222 -25.16 20.81 -16.31
CA PRO A 222 -24.51 21.94 -16.98
C PRO A 222 -24.59 23.28 -16.25
N ALA A 223 -23.62 24.12 -16.61
CA ALA A 223 -23.36 25.49 -16.23
C ALA A 223 -24.47 26.49 -16.58
N THR A 224 -24.59 27.55 -15.78
CA THR A 224 -24.71 28.98 -16.17
C THR A 224 -24.25 29.79 -14.93
N ALA A 225 -23.09 30.45 -14.94
CA ALA A 225 -22.80 31.75 -15.55
C ALA A 225 -23.70 32.90 -15.05
N ASP A 226 -23.07 33.72 -14.21
CA ASP A 226 -23.17 35.20 -14.19
C ASP A 226 -24.28 35.90 -13.38
N VAL A 227 -23.94 37.15 -13.01
CA VAL A 227 -24.74 38.23 -12.42
C VAL A 227 -24.75 38.36 -10.88
N LEU A 228 -23.71 39.04 -10.38
CA LEU A 228 -23.86 40.05 -9.33
C LEU A 228 -24.71 41.22 -9.86
N PRO A 229 -25.48 41.91 -9.00
CA PRO A 229 -25.09 43.29 -8.74
C PRO A 229 -25.22 43.73 -7.27
N ARG A 230 -24.44 44.77 -6.98
CA ARG A 230 -24.33 45.53 -5.74
C ARG A 230 -25.49 46.51 -5.50
N LEU A 231 -25.45 47.10 -4.28
CA LEU A 231 -26.10 48.33 -3.74
C LEU A 231 -27.47 48.10 -3.05
N ARG A 232 -27.84 48.73 -1.92
CA ARG A 232 -27.34 49.91 -1.20
C ARG A 232 -27.97 49.96 0.22
N ILE A 233 -27.15 50.27 1.23
CA ILE A 233 -27.33 51.21 2.37
C ILE A 233 -28.77 51.51 2.86
N GLY A 234 -28.98 51.33 4.18
CA GLY A 234 -29.68 52.34 5.00
C GLY A 234 -30.56 51.82 6.16
N GLY A 235 -30.19 52.16 7.41
CA GLY A 235 -31.19 52.43 8.46
C GLY A 235 -31.19 51.59 9.75
N ARG A 236 -30.29 51.90 10.68
CA ARG A 236 -30.61 51.99 12.13
C ARG A 236 -31.00 53.46 12.40
N PRO A 237 -31.72 53.88 13.47
CA PRO A 237 -31.74 53.30 14.83
C PRO A 237 -33.05 53.45 15.67
N GLY A 238 -33.02 52.96 16.92
CA GLY A 238 -33.89 53.38 18.03
C GLY A 238 -35.01 52.41 18.38
N LEU A 239 -35.43 52.21 19.63
CA LEU A 239 -35.09 52.80 20.93
C LEU A 239 -35.64 51.84 22.01
N ARG A 240 -34.87 51.60 23.06
CA ARG A 240 -35.27 51.76 24.48
C ARG A 240 -36.62 51.14 24.90
N ASP A 241 -36.57 50.06 25.70
CA ASP A 241 -37.42 50.03 26.89
C ASP A 241 -36.66 49.50 28.10
N ARG A 242 -36.84 50.23 29.20
CA ARG A 242 -36.07 50.23 30.45
C ARG A 242 -37.11 50.27 31.56
N ARG A 243 -37.60 49.12 32.00
CA ARG A 243 -38.26 48.89 33.30
C ARG A 243 -38.14 47.39 33.57
N GLY A 244 -37.65 46.89 34.70
CA GLY A 244 -37.31 47.48 35.97
C GLY A 244 -37.43 46.35 37.00
N ASN A 245 -36.68 46.47 38.09
CA ASN A 245 -36.96 45.85 39.38
C ASN A 245 -36.61 44.35 39.57
N ARG A 246 -35.46 44.09 40.21
CA ARG A 246 -35.39 43.48 41.55
C ARG A 246 -33.92 43.36 41.99
N GLY A 247 -33.56 44.13 43.01
CA GLY A 247 -32.24 44.09 43.64
C GLY A 247 -32.20 45.03 44.84
N PHE A 248 -33.00 44.74 45.86
CA PHE A 248 -32.84 45.37 47.18
C PHE A 248 -31.72 44.65 47.92
N ALA A 249 -30.71 45.43 48.31
CA ALA A 249 -29.68 45.06 49.26
C ALA A 249 -30.21 45.21 50.69
N LEU A 250 -29.74 44.34 51.59
CA LEU A 250 -29.66 44.59 53.02
C LEU A 250 -28.21 45.00 53.31
N GLY A 251 -28.02 46.12 54.00
CA GLY A 251 -26.72 46.69 54.38
C GLY A 251 -26.80 48.20 54.51
#